data_AF-A0A2H5Z3N8-F1
#
_entry.id   AF-A0A2H5Z3N8-F1
#
_cell.length_a   1.000
_cell.length_b   1.000
_cell.length_c   1.000
_cell.angle_alpha   90.00
_cell.angle_beta   90.00
_cell.angle_gamma   90.00
#
_symmetry.space_group_name_H-M   'P 1'
#
loop_
_entity.id
_entity.type
_entity.pdbx_description
1 polymer ?
#
loop_
_entity_poly.entity_id
_entity_poly.type
_entity_poly.pdbx_seq_one_letter_code
_entity_poly.pdbx_strand_id
1 'polypeptide(L)'
;MTMFDNHEDELIHSFARIKVIGVGGGGGNAVNRMIEAGVQGVEFIAVNTDAQALLKSLAPVTVRIGDKLTKGLGAGGRPEIGERAAEESADMLAELVRGADMVFIAAGMGGGTGTGASPVIARLAREAGALTVGVVTRPFDFEGAKRRRIADEGIAVLKEHVDALITIPNQRLVSMVDPKTPFSEAFRIADDVLRQGIQGISDLITRPGLINLDFADVKTILRDAGSALMAIGRGTGENRCVDAARAAVESPLLEMSIEGATRVLYNIAGGPDLSMAEVNEAAELIRSMVDEEAEIIFGTTEPDEAMGRDVTITLIAAGFTGAGAQRRPRAPERRFRPEPTTRTSAPPRTPILPDDEWAEPSILRFLRER
;
A
#
# COMPACT_ATOMS: atom_id res chain seq x y z
N MET A 1 7.32 -50.35 15.34
CA MET A 1 8.15 -49.37 14.62
C MET A 1 7.26 -48.24 14.13
N THR A 2 6.51 -47.61 15.03
CA THR A 2 5.39 -46.70 14.69
C THR A 2 5.06 -45.77 15.88
N MET A 3 6.06 -45.00 16.32
CA MET A 3 5.84 -43.84 17.22
C MET A 3 6.71 -42.63 16.87
N PHE A 4 7.55 -42.71 15.82
CA PHE A 4 8.47 -41.63 15.44
C PHE A 4 8.17 -40.99 14.07
N ASP A 5 7.29 -41.59 13.24
CA ASP A 5 6.92 -41.01 11.93
C ASP A 5 5.86 -39.89 12.00
N ASN A 6 5.14 -39.76 13.12
CA ASN A 6 4.07 -38.74 13.26
C ASN A 6 4.58 -37.37 13.73
N HIS A 7 5.85 -37.25 14.14
CA HIS A 7 6.34 -36.00 14.73
C HIS A 7 6.73 -34.96 13.67
N GLU A 8 7.20 -35.39 12.49
CA GLU A 8 7.52 -34.47 11.38
C GLU A 8 6.25 -33.81 10.81
N ASP A 9 5.16 -34.56 10.65
CA ASP A 9 3.88 -34.01 10.19
C ASP A 9 3.28 -33.01 11.20
N GLU A 10 3.39 -33.27 12.52
CA GLU A 10 2.99 -32.32 13.57
C GLU A 10 3.88 -31.06 13.62
N LEU A 11 5.17 -31.18 13.31
CA LEU A 11 6.10 -30.05 13.23
C LEU A 11 5.88 -29.22 11.95
N ILE A 12 5.51 -29.84 10.82
CA ILE A 12 5.11 -29.15 9.59
C ILE A 12 3.81 -28.34 9.83
N HIS A 13 2.92 -28.84 10.71
CA HIS A 13 1.74 -28.10 11.17
C HIS A 13 2.04 -26.91 12.11
N SER A 14 3.29 -26.70 12.54
CA SER A 14 3.66 -25.54 13.37
C SER A 14 4.02 -24.29 12.58
N PHE A 15 4.18 -24.38 11.25
CA PHE A 15 4.46 -23.21 10.41
C PHE A 15 3.18 -22.47 10.07
N ALA A 16 3.24 -21.13 10.14
CA ALA A 16 2.11 -20.28 9.78
C ALA A 16 1.72 -20.51 8.31
N ARG A 17 0.43 -20.77 8.06
CA ARG A 17 -0.10 -20.95 6.71
C ARG A 17 -0.35 -19.58 6.09
N ILE A 18 0.56 -19.19 5.20
CA ILE A 18 0.53 -17.91 4.50
C ILE A 18 -0.05 -18.11 3.10
N LYS A 19 -1.09 -17.34 2.76
CA LYS A 19 -1.67 -17.31 1.40
C LYS A 19 -1.47 -15.94 0.77
N VAL A 20 -1.08 -15.92 -0.51
CA VAL A 20 -0.92 -14.70 -1.30
C VAL A 20 -1.94 -14.69 -2.43
N ILE A 21 -2.89 -13.76 -2.36
CA ILE A 21 -3.98 -13.62 -3.30
C ILE A 21 -3.73 -12.41 -4.20
N GLY A 22 -3.40 -12.67 -5.46
CA GLY A 22 -3.29 -11.65 -6.51
C GLY A 22 -4.64 -11.35 -7.13
N VAL A 23 -5.16 -10.13 -6.92
CA VAL A 23 -6.49 -9.73 -7.38
C VAL A 23 -6.42 -8.84 -8.62
N GLY A 24 -7.10 -9.26 -9.68
CA GLY A 24 -7.10 -8.58 -10.98
C GLY A 24 -5.75 -8.67 -11.72
N GLY A 25 -5.57 -7.84 -12.75
CA GLY A 25 -4.37 -7.89 -13.60
C GLY A 25 -3.06 -7.56 -12.87
N GLY A 26 -3.03 -6.45 -12.13
CA GLY A 26 -1.82 -6.03 -11.40
C GLY A 26 -1.44 -7.01 -10.28
N GLY A 27 -2.42 -7.50 -9.52
CA GLY A 27 -2.20 -8.52 -8.49
C GLY A 27 -1.71 -9.84 -9.09
N GLY A 28 -2.33 -10.31 -10.18
CA GLY A 28 -1.91 -11.52 -10.88
C GLY A 28 -0.49 -11.42 -11.44
N ASN A 29 -0.09 -10.26 -11.97
CA ASN A 29 1.28 -10.03 -12.42
C ASN A 29 2.28 -10.09 -11.27
N ALA A 30 1.96 -9.50 -10.11
CA ALA A 30 2.81 -9.57 -8.93
C ALA A 30 2.98 -11.01 -8.44
N VAL A 31 1.91 -11.81 -8.42
CA VAL A 31 1.95 -13.24 -8.09
C VAL A 31 2.85 -14.01 -9.04
N ASN A 32 2.70 -13.80 -10.35
CA ASN A 32 3.58 -14.45 -11.33
C ASN A 32 5.06 -14.13 -11.06
N ARG A 33 5.39 -12.89 -10.71
CA ARG A 33 6.77 -12.52 -10.38
C ARG A 33 7.28 -13.11 -9.07
N MET A 34 6.42 -13.24 -8.07
CA MET A 34 6.80 -13.93 -6.83
C MET A 34 7.17 -15.39 -7.09
N ILE A 35 6.39 -16.06 -7.96
CA ILE A 35 6.65 -17.45 -8.37
C ILE A 35 7.95 -17.54 -9.20
N GLU A 36 8.13 -16.66 -10.18
CA GLU A 36 9.35 -16.62 -10.99
C GLU A 36 10.61 -16.32 -10.17
N ALA A 37 10.49 -15.49 -9.13
CA ALA A 37 11.58 -15.18 -8.20
C ALA A 37 11.82 -16.30 -7.16
N GLY A 38 11.00 -17.35 -7.14
CA GLY A 38 11.17 -18.49 -6.26
C GLY A 38 10.82 -18.20 -4.80
N VAL A 39 9.87 -17.30 -4.52
CA VAL A 39 9.40 -17.05 -3.15
C VAL A 39 8.78 -18.34 -2.60
N GLN A 40 9.24 -18.80 -1.43
CA GLN A 40 8.87 -20.07 -0.80
C GLN A 40 8.02 -19.87 0.45
N GLY A 41 7.36 -20.95 0.91
CA GLY A 41 6.59 -20.96 2.16
C GLY A 41 5.24 -20.24 2.09
N VAL A 42 4.75 -19.95 0.88
CA VAL A 42 3.45 -19.31 0.64
C VAL A 42 2.63 -20.03 -0.41
N GLU A 43 1.31 -20.04 -0.24
CA GLU A 43 0.37 -20.53 -1.24
C GLU A 43 -0.07 -19.39 -2.17
N PHE A 44 0.21 -19.51 -3.46
CA PHE A 44 -0.14 -18.49 -4.45
C PHE A 44 -1.50 -18.73 -5.09
N ILE A 45 -2.33 -17.70 -5.09
CA ILE A 45 -3.67 -17.71 -5.69
C ILE A 45 -3.83 -16.49 -6.60
N ALA A 46 -4.38 -16.69 -7.80
CA ALA A 46 -4.79 -15.62 -8.69
C ALA A 46 -6.32 -15.54 -8.79
N VAL A 47 -6.89 -14.37 -8.53
CA VAL A 47 -8.33 -14.11 -8.59
C VAL A 47 -8.60 -13.04 -9.66
N ASN A 48 -9.43 -13.35 -10.66
CA ASN A 48 -9.76 -12.37 -11.70
C ASN A 48 -11.14 -12.58 -12.33
N THR A 49 -11.71 -11.52 -12.91
CA THR A 49 -12.90 -11.59 -13.77
C THR A 49 -12.54 -11.85 -15.24
N ASP A 50 -11.28 -11.60 -15.63
CA ASP A 50 -10.76 -11.83 -16.98
C ASP A 50 -10.17 -13.24 -17.10
N ALA A 51 -10.80 -14.08 -17.91
CA ALA A 51 -10.36 -15.46 -18.14
C ALA A 51 -9.04 -15.54 -18.89
N GLN A 52 -8.74 -14.60 -19.81
CA GLN A 52 -7.49 -14.60 -20.56
C GLN A 52 -6.30 -14.28 -19.67
N ALA A 53 -6.51 -13.40 -18.68
CA ALA A 53 -5.50 -13.11 -17.68
C ALA A 53 -5.19 -14.34 -16.81
N LEU A 54 -6.21 -15.08 -16.38
CA LEU A 54 -6.03 -16.29 -15.57
C LEU A 54 -5.31 -17.42 -16.31
N LEU A 55 -5.56 -17.59 -17.62
CA LEU A 55 -4.85 -18.57 -18.45
C LEU A 55 -3.34 -18.32 -18.53
N LYS A 56 -2.89 -17.10 -18.25
CA LYS A 56 -1.46 -16.72 -18.22
C LYS A 56 -0.89 -16.71 -16.80
N SER A 57 -1.70 -17.07 -15.79
CA SER A 57 -1.23 -17.10 -14.41
C SER A 57 -0.32 -18.30 -14.19
N LEU A 58 0.73 -18.09 -13.40
CA LEU A 58 1.61 -19.14 -12.91
C LEU A 58 1.14 -19.68 -11.55
N ALA A 59 0.12 -19.06 -10.94
CA ALA A 59 -0.40 -19.46 -9.65
C ALA A 59 -0.97 -20.89 -9.73
N PRO A 60 -0.63 -21.80 -8.78
CA PRO A 60 -1.20 -23.14 -8.73
C PRO A 60 -2.73 -23.14 -8.60
N VAL A 61 -3.28 -22.12 -7.95
CA VAL A 61 -4.72 -21.93 -7.77
C VAL A 61 -5.16 -20.68 -8.52
N THR A 62 -6.11 -20.84 -9.45
CA THR A 62 -6.73 -19.73 -10.18
C THR A 62 -8.23 -19.73 -9.96
N VAL A 63 -8.80 -18.58 -9.60
CA VAL A 63 -10.22 -18.41 -9.35
C VAL A 63 -10.79 -17.35 -10.28
N ARG A 64 -11.75 -17.76 -11.10
CA ARG A 64 -12.53 -16.84 -11.93
C ARG A 64 -13.78 -16.41 -11.18
N ILE A 65 -13.98 -15.11 -11.03
CA ILE A 65 -15.13 -14.53 -10.32
C ILE A 65 -16.07 -13.78 -11.26
N GLY A 66 -17.36 -13.74 -10.92
CA GLY A 66 -18.36 -12.96 -11.66
C GLY A 66 -18.68 -13.48 -13.06
N ASP A 67 -18.81 -14.80 -13.21
CA ASP A 67 -19.10 -15.46 -14.48
C ASP A 67 -20.43 -14.98 -15.09
N LYS A 68 -21.46 -14.77 -14.26
CA LYS A 68 -22.76 -14.29 -14.75
C LYS A 68 -22.71 -12.82 -15.19
N LEU A 69 -21.88 -12.02 -14.53
CA LEU A 69 -21.79 -10.57 -14.78
C LEU A 69 -20.87 -10.23 -15.94
N THR A 70 -19.69 -10.85 -16.01
CA THR A 70 -18.62 -10.44 -16.92
C THR A 70 -18.44 -11.38 -18.10
N LYS A 71 -18.99 -12.61 -18.01
CA LYS A 71 -18.79 -13.67 -19.01
C LYS A 71 -17.31 -13.95 -19.28
N GLY A 72 -16.44 -13.72 -18.30
CA GLY A 72 -15.00 -13.90 -18.40
C GLY A 72 -14.24 -12.80 -19.14
N LEU A 73 -14.89 -11.65 -19.44
CA LEU A 73 -14.31 -10.54 -20.21
C LEU A 73 -13.72 -9.42 -19.33
N GLY A 74 -13.71 -9.59 -18.01
CA GLY A 74 -13.23 -8.59 -17.08
C GLY A 74 -14.27 -7.54 -16.65
N ALA A 75 -13.90 -6.72 -15.67
CA ALA A 75 -14.77 -5.71 -15.08
C ALA A 75 -14.80 -4.36 -15.84
N GLY A 76 -14.08 -4.23 -16.96
CA GLY A 76 -14.10 -3.02 -17.81
C GLY A 76 -13.69 -1.71 -17.10
N GLY A 77 -12.82 -1.79 -16.08
CA GLY A 77 -12.39 -0.61 -15.30
C GLY A 77 -13.43 -0.08 -14.31
N ARG A 78 -14.50 -0.85 -14.04
CA ARG A 78 -15.61 -0.48 -13.16
C ARG A 78 -15.53 -1.23 -11.82
N PRO A 79 -15.19 -0.56 -10.70
CA PRO A 79 -15.05 -1.20 -9.38
C PRO A 79 -16.30 -1.93 -8.93
N GLU A 80 -17.48 -1.34 -9.16
CA GLU A 80 -18.77 -1.90 -8.77
C GLU A 80 -19.06 -3.26 -9.45
N ILE A 81 -18.49 -3.50 -10.62
CA ILE A 81 -18.57 -4.82 -11.28
C ILE A 81 -17.61 -5.80 -10.60
N GLY A 82 -16.41 -5.35 -10.23
CA GLY A 82 -15.43 -6.17 -9.51
C GLY A 82 -15.94 -6.61 -8.13
N GLU A 83 -16.57 -5.69 -7.40
CA GLU A 83 -17.20 -5.95 -6.10
C GLU A 83 -18.31 -6.99 -6.24
N ARG A 84 -19.31 -6.73 -7.10
CA ARG A 84 -20.42 -7.68 -7.33
C ARG A 84 -19.95 -9.03 -7.85
N ALA A 85 -18.88 -9.08 -8.63
CA ALA A 85 -18.27 -10.33 -9.08
C ALA A 85 -17.69 -11.14 -7.92
N ALA A 86 -17.04 -10.46 -6.96
CA ALA A 86 -16.53 -11.10 -5.76
C ALA A 86 -17.67 -11.55 -4.83
N GLU A 87 -18.72 -10.74 -4.66
CA GLU A 87 -19.92 -11.11 -3.89
C GLU A 87 -20.64 -12.31 -4.50
N GLU A 88 -20.80 -12.36 -5.83
CA GLU A 88 -21.36 -13.52 -6.55
C GLU A 88 -20.59 -14.80 -6.24
N SER A 89 -19.29 -14.67 -5.97
CA SER A 89 -18.36 -15.79 -5.78
C SER A 89 -17.90 -15.93 -4.32
N ALA A 90 -18.64 -15.33 -3.37
CA ALA A 90 -18.21 -15.21 -1.97
C ALA A 90 -17.97 -16.57 -1.30
N ASP A 91 -18.82 -17.57 -1.54
CA ASP A 91 -18.67 -18.90 -0.96
C ASP A 91 -17.34 -19.56 -1.38
N MET A 92 -16.97 -19.42 -2.66
CA MET A 92 -15.72 -19.94 -3.19
C MET A 92 -14.51 -19.20 -2.61
N LEU A 93 -14.61 -17.87 -2.48
CA LEU A 93 -13.56 -17.05 -1.88
C LEU A 93 -13.41 -17.31 -0.37
N ALA A 94 -14.50 -17.61 0.33
CA ALA A 94 -14.49 -17.96 1.75
C ALA A 94 -13.81 -19.32 1.99
N GLU A 95 -14.05 -20.30 1.11
CA GLU A 95 -13.32 -21.57 1.15
C GLU A 95 -11.83 -21.37 0.89
N LEU A 96 -11.49 -20.52 -0.08
CA LEU A 96 -10.12 -20.20 -0.46
C LEU A 96 -9.30 -19.64 0.71
N VAL A 97 -9.86 -18.73 1.50
CA VAL A 97 -9.16 -18.10 2.64
C VAL A 97 -9.19 -18.95 3.91
N ARG A 98 -9.98 -20.03 3.94
CA ARG A 98 -10.13 -20.86 5.14
C ARG A 98 -8.80 -21.48 5.56
N GLY A 99 -8.58 -21.47 6.87
CA GLY A 99 -7.39 -22.04 7.48
C GLY A 99 -6.10 -21.28 7.18
N ALA A 100 -6.14 -20.09 6.58
CA ALA A 100 -4.96 -19.25 6.51
C ALA A 100 -4.71 -18.61 7.88
N ASP A 101 -3.47 -18.65 8.36
CA ASP A 101 -3.04 -17.85 9.51
C ASP A 101 -2.80 -16.40 9.08
N MET A 102 -2.32 -16.22 7.85
CA MET A 102 -2.06 -14.93 7.23
C MET A 102 -2.48 -14.91 5.76
N VAL A 103 -3.09 -13.81 5.32
CA VAL A 103 -3.48 -13.59 3.93
C VAL A 103 -2.92 -12.25 3.44
N PHE A 104 -2.10 -12.31 2.40
CA PHE A 104 -1.69 -11.14 1.63
C PHE A 104 -2.64 -10.92 0.46
N ILE A 105 -3.09 -9.68 0.27
CA ILE A 105 -3.90 -9.27 -0.88
C ILE A 105 -3.09 -8.32 -1.72
N ALA A 106 -2.62 -8.79 -2.87
CA ALA A 106 -1.88 -8.00 -3.84
C ALA A 106 -2.83 -7.47 -4.91
N ALA A 107 -2.88 -6.14 -5.09
CA ALA A 107 -3.76 -5.54 -6.11
C ALA A 107 -3.20 -4.24 -6.70
N GLY A 108 -3.48 -4.02 -7.99
CA GLY A 108 -3.32 -2.70 -8.63
C GLY A 108 -4.61 -1.91 -8.55
N MET A 109 -4.59 -0.79 -7.83
CA MET A 109 -5.79 0.03 -7.59
C MET A 109 -6.08 0.97 -8.77
N GLY A 110 -7.35 1.36 -8.91
CA GLY A 110 -7.83 2.21 -10.00
C GLY A 110 -8.43 1.42 -11.18
N GLY A 111 -8.28 0.10 -11.21
CA GLY A 111 -8.98 -0.79 -12.15
C GLY A 111 -10.40 -1.15 -11.67
N GLY A 112 -11.03 -2.12 -12.34
CA GLY A 112 -12.33 -2.66 -11.90
C GLY A 112 -12.18 -3.79 -10.89
N THR A 113 -11.57 -4.90 -11.31
CA THR A 113 -11.45 -6.11 -10.48
C THR A 113 -10.62 -5.89 -9.22
N GLY A 114 -9.38 -5.38 -9.35
CA GLY A 114 -8.51 -5.14 -8.20
C GLY A 114 -9.16 -4.22 -7.17
N THR A 115 -9.68 -3.08 -7.61
CA THR A 115 -10.31 -2.09 -6.72
C THR A 115 -11.56 -2.62 -6.02
N GLY A 116 -12.46 -3.30 -6.75
CA GLY A 116 -13.75 -3.72 -6.21
C GLY A 116 -13.73 -5.07 -5.47
N ALA A 117 -12.93 -6.04 -5.94
CA ALA A 117 -12.92 -7.38 -5.36
C ALA A 117 -12.00 -7.50 -4.13
N SER A 118 -10.91 -6.72 -4.06
CA SER A 118 -9.95 -6.82 -2.95
C SER A 118 -10.58 -6.58 -1.58
N PRO A 119 -11.44 -5.55 -1.38
CA PRO A 119 -12.08 -5.34 -0.08
C PRO A 119 -12.99 -6.50 0.35
N VAL A 120 -13.69 -7.13 -0.60
CA VAL A 120 -14.56 -8.29 -0.34
C VAL A 120 -13.72 -9.49 0.11
N ILE A 121 -12.63 -9.77 -0.58
CA ILE A 121 -11.70 -10.87 -0.22
C ILE A 121 -11.06 -10.60 1.14
N ALA A 122 -10.67 -9.36 1.41
CA ALA A 122 -10.09 -8.94 2.69
C ALA A 122 -11.05 -9.17 3.86
N ARG A 123 -12.32 -8.77 3.69
CA ARG A 123 -13.36 -9.00 4.67
C ARG A 123 -13.53 -10.49 4.97
N LEU A 124 -13.63 -11.33 3.94
CA LEU A 124 -13.76 -12.79 4.11
C LEU A 124 -12.56 -13.40 4.83
N ALA A 125 -11.33 -12.94 4.52
CA ALA A 125 -10.12 -13.40 5.18
C ALA A 125 -10.09 -13.04 6.68
N ARG A 126 -10.48 -11.81 7.03
CA ARG A 126 -10.60 -11.38 8.45
C ARG A 126 -11.69 -12.13 9.19
N GLU A 127 -12.85 -12.33 8.57
CA GLU A 127 -13.95 -13.12 9.14
C GLU A 127 -13.53 -14.58 9.39
N ALA A 128 -12.64 -15.13 8.55
CA ALA A 128 -12.04 -16.45 8.74
C ALA A 128 -10.92 -16.49 9.82
N GLY A 129 -10.55 -15.34 10.40
CA GLY A 129 -9.58 -15.23 11.49
C GLY A 129 -8.11 -15.03 11.06
N ALA A 130 -7.85 -14.84 9.76
CA ALA A 130 -6.50 -14.63 9.24
C ALA A 130 -6.01 -13.20 9.47
N LEU A 131 -4.72 -13.05 9.79
CA LEU A 131 -4.04 -11.75 9.73
C LEU A 131 -4.02 -11.28 8.27
N THR A 132 -4.78 -10.23 7.96
CA THR A 132 -5.03 -9.81 6.59
C THR A 132 -4.26 -8.54 6.27
N VAL A 133 -3.33 -8.65 5.31
CA VAL A 133 -2.45 -7.55 4.90
C VAL A 133 -2.69 -7.20 3.44
N GLY A 134 -3.12 -5.96 3.17
CA GLY A 134 -3.21 -5.44 1.81
C GLY A 134 -1.88 -4.85 1.35
N VAL A 135 -1.40 -5.26 0.18
CA VAL A 135 -0.23 -4.66 -0.48
C VAL A 135 -0.66 -4.19 -1.86
N VAL A 136 -0.86 -2.87 -2.01
CA VAL A 136 -1.54 -2.32 -3.19
C VAL A 136 -0.78 -1.17 -3.82
N THR A 137 -0.92 -1.01 -5.13
CA THR A 137 -0.32 0.11 -5.87
C THR A 137 -1.34 1.18 -6.23
N ARG A 138 -0.94 2.46 -6.14
CA ARG A 138 -1.65 3.58 -6.76
C ARG A 138 -1.19 3.76 -8.21
N PRO A 139 -2.08 4.16 -9.13
CA PRO A 139 -1.73 4.32 -10.54
C PRO A 139 -0.75 5.49 -10.77
N PHE A 140 0.00 5.43 -11.87
CA PHE A 140 0.86 6.53 -12.31
C PHE A 140 0.03 7.78 -12.66
N ASP A 141 0.64 8.97 -12.59
CA ASP A 141 -0.06 10.23 -12.94
C ASP A 141 -0.57 10.19 -14.39
N PHE A 142 0.18 9.58 -15.32
CA PHE A 142 -0.16 9.49 -16.74
C PHE A 142 -1.40 8.61 -17.02
N GLU A 143 -1.80 7.74 -16.09
CA GLU A 143 -3.00 6.92 -16.26
C GLU A 143 -4.30 7.72 -16.06
N GLY A 144 -4.17 8.97 -15.62
CA GLY A 144 -5.24 9.95 -15.57
C GLY A 144 -5.92 10.06 -14.21
N ALA A 145 -6.44 11.27 -13.95
CA ALA A 145 -7.05 11.63 -12.67
C ALA A 145 -8.27 10.77 -12.30
N LYS A 146 -9.03 10.26 -13.28
CA LYS A 146 -10.17 9.36 -13.02
C LYS A 146 -9.69 8.06 -12.36
N ARG A 147 -8.63 7.45 -12.89
CA ARG A 147 -8.08 6.20 -12.36
C ARG A 147 -7.54 6.39 -10.94
N ARG A 148 -6.91 7.54 -10.69
CA ARG A 148 -6.45 7.91 -9.35
C ARG A 148 -7.57 8.01 -8.33
N ARG A 149 -8.67 8.73 -8.65
CA ARG A 149 -9.81 8.85 -7.74
C ARG A 149 -10.40 7.49 -7.38
N ILE A 150 -10.59 6.63 -8.37
CA ILE A 150 -11.05 5.25 -8.17
C ILE A 150 -10.09 4.48 -7.25
N ALA A 151 -8.78 4.65 -7.44
CA ALA A 151 -7.79 4.00 -6.59
C ALA A 151 -7.88 4.48 -5.14
N ASP A 152 -7.96 5.78 -4.91
CA ASP A 152 -8.02 6.36 -3.57
C ASP A 152 -9.31 5.96 -2.83
N GLU A 153 -10.45 5.95 -3.54
CA GLU A 153 -11.73 5.46 -3.01
C GLU A 153 -11.64 3.97 -2.64
N GLY A 154 -11.10 3.13 -3.52
CA GLY A 154 -10.94 1.70 -3.23
C GLY A 154 -9.94 1.39 -2.12
N ILE A 155 -8.87 2.18 -2.00
CA ILE A 155 -7.89 2.08 -0.91
C ILE A 155 -8.54 2.41 0.43
N ALA A 156 -9.41 3.43 0.47
CA ALA A 156 -10.14 3.79 1.67
C ALA A 156 -11.06 2.64 2.13
N VAL A 157 -11.82 2.04 1.21
CA VAL A 157 -12.69 0.89 1.52
C VAL A 157 -11.87 -0.33 1.93
N LEU A 158 -10.78 -0.63 1.23
CA LEU A 158 -9.91 -1.76 1.56
C LEU A 158 -9.31 -1.62 2.97
N LYS A 159 -8.93 -0.41 3.37
CA LYS A 159 -8.35 -0.12 4.69
C LYS A 159 -9.28 -0.52 5.85
N GLU A 160 -10.60 -0.46 5.65
CA GLU A 160 -11.59 -0.86 6.67
C GLU A 160 -11.67 -2.39 6.83
N HIS A 161 -11.15 -3.14 5.87
CA HIS A 161 -11.27 -4.60 5.78
C HIS A 161 -9.94 -5.35 5.89
N VAL A 162 -8.83 -4.66 6.20
CA VAL A 162 -7.52 -5.27 6.44
C VAL A 162 -7.00 -4.89 7.83
N ASP A 163 -6.10 -5.68 8.37
CA ASP A 163 -5.40 -5.35 9.62
C ASP A 163 -4.29 -4.32 9.35
N ALA A 164 -3.59 -4.45 8.23
CA ALA A 164 -2.58 -3.52 7.75
C ALA A 164 -2.68 -3.31 6.22
N LEU A 165 -2.46 -2.08 5.79
CA LEU A 165 -2.46 -1.68 4.39
C LEU A 165 -1.15 -0.99 4.02
N ILE A 166 -0.37 -1.62 3.16
CA ILE A 166 0.84 -1.09 2.53
C ILE A 166 0.44 -0.53 1.17
N THR A 167 0.59 0.78 0.99
CA THR A 167 0.25 1.46 -0.26
C THR A 167 1.51 1.94 -0.96
N ILE A 168 1.71 1.52 -2.20
CA ILE A 168 2.86 1.84 -3.02
C ILE A 168 2.46 2.85 -4.10
N PRO A 169 2.95 4.10 -4.06
CA PRO A 169 2.73 5.07 -5.13
C PRO A 169 3.59 4.77 -6.35
N ASN A 170 2.99 4.29 -7.43
CA ASN A 170 3.73 4.06 -8.68
C ASN A 170 4.44 5.33 -9.19
N GLN A 171 3.90 6.51 -8.89
CA GLN A 171 4.53 7.77 -9.26
C GLN A 171 5.94 7.96 -8.66
N ARG A 172 6.22 7.39 -7.48
CA ARG A 172 7.56 7.43 -6.86
C ARG A 172 8.57 6.54 -7.58
N LEU A 173 8.10 5.50 -8.25
CA LEU A 173 8.95 4.63 -9.07
C LEU A 173 9.55 5.39 -10.24
N VAL A 174 8.83 6.39 -10.77
CA VAL A 174 9.33 7.24 -11.88
C VAL A 174 10.59 8.02 -11.47
N SER A 175 10.68 8.46 -10.21
CA SER A 175 11.90 9.15 -9.73
C SER A 175 13.08 8.22 -9.50
N MET A 176 12.87 6.90 -9.51
CA MET A 176 13.91 5.89 -9.28
C MET A 176 14.50 5.33 -10.58
N VAL A 177 13.92 5.66 -11.73
CA VAL A 177 14.29 5.08 -13.04
C VAL A 177 14.93 6.12 -13.94
N ASP A 178 15.77 5.65 -14.87
CA ASP A 178 16.31 6.51 -15.92
C ASP A 178 15.13 7.04 -16.77
N PRO A 179 15.10 8.34 -17.14
CA PRO A 179 14.06 8.88 -18.03
C PRO A 179 13.90 8.15 -19.37
N LYS A 180 14.89 7.36 -19.79
CA LYS A 180 14.87 6.52 -21.01
C LYS A 180 14.29 5.12 -20.78
N THR A 181 13.97 4.75 -19.54
CA THR A 181 13.39 3.43 -19.22
C THR A 181 12.09 3.23 -20.00
N PRO A 182 11.97 2.14 -20.78
CA PRO A 182 10.76 1.81 -21.52
C PRO A 182 9.51 1.74 -20.64
N PHE A 183 8.38 2.11 -21.23
CA PHE A 183 7.08 2.10 -20.54
C PHE A 183 6.70 0.74 -19.94
N SER A 184 7.00 -0.35 -20.64
CA SER A 184 6.76 -1.72 -20.15
C SER A 184 7.59 -2.05 -18.91
N GLU A 185 8.78 -1.47 -18.78
CA GLU A 185 9.68 -1.70 -17.66
C GLU A 185 9.21 -0.94 -16.40
N ALA A 186 8.53 0.20 -16.53
CA ALA A 186 7.96 0.92 -15.39
C ALA A 186 6.93 0.07 -14.61
N PHE A 187 6.04 -0.64 -15.30
CA PHE A 187 5.13 -1.60 -14.65
C PHE A 187 5.88 -2.82 -14.12
N ARG A 188 6.99 -3.20 -14.77
CA ARG A 188 7.86 -4.26 -14.22
C ARG A 188 8.45 -3.88 -12.86
N ILE A 189 8.74 -2.61 -12.66
CA ILE A 189 9.25 -2.12 -11.38
C ILE A 189 8.12 -2.08 -10.35
N ALA A 190 6.91 -1.66 -10.75
CA ALA A 190 5.76 -1.65 -9.85
C ALA A 190 5.43 -3.03 -9.29
N ASP A 191 5.32 -4.06 -10.14
CA ASP A 191 5.05 -5.40 -9.59
C ASP A 191 6.28 -6.03 -8.92
N ASP A 192 7.51 -5.55 -9.18
CA ASP A 192 8.69 -5.94 -8.38
C ASP A 192 8.62 -5.36 -6.96
N VAL A 193 8.16 -4.12 -6.79
CA VAL A 193 7.94 -3.54 -5.45
C VAL A 193 6.83 -4.25 -4.70
N LEU A 194 5.74 -4.67 -5.37
CA LEU A 194 4.72 -5.53 -4.76
C LEU A 194 5.30 -6.86 -4.28
N ARG A 195 6.12 -7.50 -5.14
CA ARG A 195 6.83 -8.74 -4.81
C ARG A 195 7.73 -8.57 -3.60
N GLN A 196 8.55 -7.52 -3.57
CA GLN A 196 9.40 -7.17 -2.43
C GLN A 196 8.56 -6.92 -1.16
N GLY A 197 7.41 -6.26 -1.30
CA GLY A 197 6.37 -6.06 -0.27
C GLY A 197 6.03 -7.32 0.49
N ILE A 198 5.68 -8.36 -0.26
CA ILE A 198 5.17 -9.61 0.29
C ILE A 198 6.33 -10.53 0.70
N GLN A 199 7.36 -10.63 -0.14
CA GLN A 199 8.55 -11.42 0.18
C GLN A 199 9.21 -10.91 1.46
N GLY A 200 9.36 -9.60 1.61
CA GLY A 200 10.03 -9.00 2.75
C GLY A 200 9.39 -9.33 4.09
N ILE A 201 8.08 -9.62 4.12
CA ILE A 201 7.36 -10.04 5.34
C ILE A 201 7.34 -11.57 5.45
N SER A 202 7.09 -12.25 4.33
CA SER A 202 7.07 -13.72 4.28
C SER A 202 8.40 -14.32 4.72
N ASP A 203 9.51 -13.80 4.20
CA ASP A 203 10.86 -14.30 4.50
C ASP A 203 11.19 -14.18 6.00
N LEU A 204 10.60 -13.24 6.73
CA LEU A 204 10.80 -13.09 8.18
C LEU A 204 10.16 -14.22 8.99
N ILE A 205 9.12 -14.82 8.44
CA ILE A 205 8.35 -15.89 9.09
C ILE A 205 8.85 -17.25 8.62
N THR A 206 9.22 -17.37 7.34
CA THR A 206 9.51 -18.65 6.69
C THR A 206 11.00 -19.00 6.66
N ARG A 207 11.91 -18.02 6.73
CA ARG A 207 13.36 -18.28 6.72
C ARG A 207 13.91 -18.38 8.15
N PRO A 208 14.73 -19.41 8.45
CA PRO A 208 15.44 -19.47 9.72
C PRO A 208 16.39 -18.28 9.92
N GLY A 209 16.47 -17.84 11.17
CA GLY A 209 17.29 -16.75 11.66
C GLY A 209 18.03 -17.09 12.95
N LEU A 210 19.18 -16.43 13.16
CA LEU A 210 19.91 -16.47 14.43
C LEU A 210 19.06 -15.91 15.57
N ILE A 211 18.27 -14.88 15.26
CA ILE A 211 17.19 -14.36 16.09
C ILE A 211 15.94 -14.44 15.22
N ASN A 212 15.24 -15.57 15.34
CA ASN A 212 13.99 -15.81 14.63
C ASN A 212 12.94 -14.79 15.07
N LEU A 213 12.29 -14.20 14.08
CA LEU A 213 11.01 -13.52 14.28
C LEU A 213 9.92 -14.57 14.14
N ASP A 214 9.00 -14.63 15.09
CA ASP A 214 7.88 -15.56 14.99
C ASP A 214 6.65 -14.88 14.37
N PHE A 215 5.62 -15.68 14.08
CA PHE A 215 4.38 -15.16 13.54
C PHE A 215 3.64 -14.25 14.56
N ALA A 216 3.82 -14.46 15.86
CA ALA A 216 3.18 -13.65 16.89
C ALA A 216 3.77 -12.23 16.94
N ASP A 217 5.07 -12.08 16.71
CA ASP A 217 5.76 -10.80 16.57
C ASP A 217 5.21 -9.99 15.39
N VAL A 218 5.15 -10.62 14.20
CA VAL A 218 4.58 -9.98 12.99
C VAL A 218 3.10 -9.61 13.23
N LYS A 219 2.34 -10.50 13.87
CA LYS A 219 0.95 -10.26 14.22
C LYS A 219 0.79 -9.09 15.20
N THR A 220 1.67 -8.94 16.18
CA THR A 220 1.63 -7.82 17.14
C THR A 220 1.81 -6.48 16.45
N ILE A 221 2.71 -6.41 15.47
CA ILE A 221 3.02 -5.20 14.74
C ILE A 221 1.93 -4.83 13.74
N LEU A 222 1.41 -5.80 12.99
CA LEU A 222 0.48 -5.55 11.88
C LEU A 222 -0.99 -5.61 12.25
N ARG A 223 -1.37 -6.25 13.36
CA ARG A 223 -2.78 -6.38 13.74
C ARG A 223 -3.39 -5.00 14.06
N ASP A 224 -4.52 -4.71 13.40
CA ASP A 224 -5.26 -3.45 13.52
C ASP A 224 -4.36 -2.20 13.43
N ALA A 225 -3.30 -2.28 12.62
CA ALA A 225 -2.36 -1.18 12.39
C ALA A 225 -2.93 -0.12 11.43
N GLY A 226 -3.89 -0.51 10.59
CA GLY A 226 -4.48 0.35 9.57
C GLY A 226 -3.48 0.64 8.46
N SER A 227 -2.76 1.77 8.54
CA SER A 227 -1.71 2.08 7.54
C SER A 227 -0.38 1.52 8.00
N ALA A 228 0.29 0.81 7.10
CA ALA A 228 1.63 0.27 7.31
C ALA A 228 2.54 0.68 6.16
N LEU A 229 3.83 0.64 6.45
CA LEU A 229 4.90 1.04 5.57
C LEU A 229 5.95 -0.06 5.58
N MET A 230 6.51 -0.33 4.40
CA MET A 230 7.62 -1.27 4.26
C MET A 230 8.73 -0.61 3.45
N ALA A 231 9.95 -0.73 3.94
CA ALA A 231 11.15 -0.34 3.22
C ALA A 231 12.18 -1.47 3.23
N ILE A 232 12.98 -1.49 2.17
CA ILE A 232 14.14 -2.37 2.08
C ILE A 232 15.34 -1.48 1.76
N GLY A 233 16.35 -1.55 2.60
CA GLY A 233 17.62 -0.88 2.41
C GLY A 233 18.73 -1.89 2.17
N ARG A 234 19.69 -1.53 1.31
CA ARG A 234 20.87 -2.35 1.03
C ARG A 234 22.12 -1.51 1.25
N GLY A 235 23.15 -2.11 1.81
CA GLY A 235 24.42 -1.46 2.07
C GLY A 235 25.58 -2.40 1.86
N THR A 236 26.71 -1.82 1.47
CA THR A 236 27.96 -2.53 1.17
C THR A 236 29.14 -1.73 1.71
N GLY A 237 30.30 -2.37 1.90
CA GLY A 237 31.50 -1.71 2.41
C GLY A 237 31.55 -1.61 3.94
N GLU A 238 32.32 -0.63 4.46
CA GLU A 238 32.62 -0.52 5.89
C GLU A 238 31.41 -0.08 6.74
N ASN A 239 30.55 0.80 6.21
CA ASN A 239 29.36 1.31 6.91
C ASN A 239 28.07 0.61 6.44
N ARG A 240 28.18 -0.61 5.90
CA ARG A 240 27.09 -1.32 5.23
C ARG A 240 25.77 -1.39 6.01
N CYS A 241 25.80 -1.61 7.33
CA CYS A 241 24.59 -1.68 8.13
C CYS A 241 23.92 -0.32 8.31
N VAL A 242 24.71 0.73 8.57
CA VAL A 242 24.23 2.11 8.70
C VAL A 242 23.69 2.62 7.37
N ASP A 243 24.39 2.34 6.27
CA ASP A 243 23.97 2.70 4.93
C ASP A 243 22.69 1.97 4.52
N ALA A 244 22.57 0.68 4.85
CA ALA A 244 21.34 -0.08 4.64
C ALA A 244 20.18 0.48 5.48
N ALA A 245 20.41 0.79 6.76
CA ALA A 245 19.38 1.38 7.62
C ALA A 245 18.92 2.74 7.09
N ARG A 246 19.87 3.60 6.67
CA ARG A 246 19.58 4.90 6.06
C ARG A 246 18.78 4.75 4.77
N ALA A 247 19.19 3.83 3.90
CA ALA A 247 18.47 3.55 2.65
C ALA A 247 17.04 3.05 2.88
N ALA A 248 16.79 2.31 3.97
CA ALA A 248 15.46 1.88 4.35
C ALA A 248 14.61 3.07 4.85
N VAL A 249 15.10 3.86 5.80
CA VAL A 249 14.32 4.96 6.40
C VAL A 249 14.13 6.15 5.45
N GLU A 250 15.02 6.34 4.47
CA GLU A 250 14.94 7.38 3.45
C GLU A 250 14.35 6.87 2.11
N SER A 251 13.77 5.66 2.09
CA SER A 251 13.30 5.04 0.86
C SER A 251 12.29 5.94 0.13
N PRO A 252 12.46 6.18 -1.18
CA PRO A 252 11.50 7.01 -1.93
C PRO A 252 10.11 6.37 -2.09
N LEU A 253 9.96 5.09 -1.71
CA LEU A 253 8.66 4.40 -1.62
C LEU A 253 7.84 4.85 -0.42
N LEU A 254 8.46 5.55 0.54
CA LEU A 254 7.79 6.06 1.72
C LEU A 254 6.99 7.32 1.38
N GLU A 255 5.66 7.22 1.44
CA GLU A 255 4.79 8.40 1.33
C GLU A 255 4.79 9.26 2.59
N MET A 256 5.02 8.63 3.73
CA MET A 256 5.10 9.25 5.04
C MET A 256 6.45 8.97 5.67
N SER A 257 6.94 9.92 6.47
CA SER A 257 8.12 9.67 7.29
C SER A 257 7.84 8.49 8.23
N ILE A 258 8.88 7.73 8.56
CA ILE A 258 8.80 6.72 9.61
C ILE A 258 8.63 7.36 11.00
N GLU A 259 8.90 8.65 11.12
CA GLU A 259 8.62 9.46 12.30
C GLU A 259 7.15 9.30 12.74
N GLY A 260 6.96 8.91 14.01
CA GLY A 260 5.65 8.71 14.62
C GLY A 260 5.04 7.32 14.39
N ALA A 261 5.79 6.37 13.82
CA ALA A 261 5.46 4.96 13.91
C ALA A 261 5.61 4.50 15.37
N THR A 262 4.54 3.91 15.92
CA THR A 262 4.51 3.39 17.30
C THR A 262 4.85 1.90 17.37
N ARG A 263 4.88 1.23 16.22
CA ARG A 263 5.18 -0.21 16.09
C ARG A 263 6.13 -0.41 14.92
N VAL A 264 7.28 -1.00 15.18
CA VAL A 264 8.35 -1.17 14.20
C VAL A 264 8.91 -2.58 14.29
N LEU A 265 9.04 -3.23 13.15
CA LEU A 265 9.74 -4.49 13.01
C LEU A 265 10.84 -4.30 11.98
N TYR A 266 12.05 -4.75 12.29
CA TYR A 266 13.09 -4.82 11.29
C TYR A 266 13.92 -6.08 11.40
N ASN A 267 14.40 -6.53 10.25
CA ASN A 267 15.25 -7.69 10.12
C ASN A 267 16.52 -7.33 9.36
N ILE A 268 17.64 -7.82 9.86
CA ILE A 268 18.95 -7.64 9.24
C ILE A 268 19.42 -8.98 8.69
N ALA A 269 19.66 -9.01 7.37
CA ALA A 269 20.26 -10.11 6.64
C ALA A 269 21.64 -9.72 6.13
N GLY A 270 22.63 -10.59 6.31
CA GLY A 270 24.00 -10.35 5.89
C GLY A 270 24.83 -11.64 5.86
N GLY A 271 26.09 -11.51 5.47
CA GLY A 271 27.05 -12.61 5.49
C GLY A 271 27.52 -12.98 6.90
N PRO A 272 28.33 -14.05 7.02
CA PRO A 272 28.83 -14.55 8.31
C PRO A 272 29.82 -13.60 9.01
N ASP A 273 30.27 -12.55 8.32
CA ASP A 273 31.13 -11.51 8.88
C ASP A 273 30.35 -10.35 9.53
N LEU A 274 29.02 -10.43 9.62
CA LEU A 274 28.16 -9.42 10.26
C LEU A 274 28.45 -9.36 11.77
N SER A 275 28.87 -8.18 12.24
CA SER A 275 29.25 -7.98 13.65
C SER A 275 28.16 -7.31 14.48
N MET A 276 28.18 -7.56 15.80
CA MET A 276 27.27 -6.91 16.75
C MET A 276 27.41 -5.39 16.78
N ALA A 277 28.62 -4.85 16.52
CA ALA A 277 28.85 -3.41 16.48
C ALA A 277 28.07 -2.77 15.31
N GLU A 278 28.18 -3.35 14.12
CA GLU A 278 27.46 -2.86 12.93
C GLU A 278 25.93 -2.95 13.11
N VAL A 279 25.45 -4.03 13.72
CA VAL A 279 24.02 -4.22 14.05
C VAL A 279 23.55 -3.16 15.05
N ASN A 280 24.33 -2.88 16.09
CA ASN A 280 23.97 -1.88 17.10
C ASN A 280 23.89 -0.47 16.51
N GLU A 281 24.83 -0.08 15.64
CA GLU A 281 24.81 1.23 14.97
C GLU A 281 23.57 1.40 14.07
N ALA A 282 23.18 0.37 13.33
CA ALA A 282 21.95 0.39 12.54
C ALA A 282 20.69 0.48 13.42
N ALA A 283 20.66 -0.26 14.53
CA ALA A 283 19.55 -0.23 15.49
C ALA A 283 19.38 1.15 16.13
N GLU A 284 20.48 1.81 16.53
CA GLU A 284 20.46 3.17 17.09
C GLU A 284 19.92 4.18 16.08
N LEU A 285 20.33 4.09 14.81
CA LEU A 285 19.80 4.95 13.76
C LEU A 285 18.28 4.77 13.59
N ILE A 286 17.79 3.53 13.47
CA ILE A 286 16.36 3.25 13.30
C ILE A 286 15.58 3.77 14.52
N ARG A 287 16.06 3.50 15.74
CA ARG A 287 15.43 3.95 16.99
C ARG A 287 15.34 5.48 17.09
N SER A 288 16.34 6.20 16.58
CA SER A 288 16.34 7.67 16.61
C SER A 288 15.32 8.32 15.66
N MET A 289 14.77 7.55 14.72
CA MET A 289 13.87 8.03 13.66
C MET A 289 12.39 7.69 13.92
N VAL A 290 12.10 6.89 14.95
CA VAL A 290 10.75 6.41 15.28
C VAL A 290 10.26 7.04 16.59
N ASP A 291 9.03 6.75 17.00
CA ASP A 291 8.51 7.26 18.28
C ASP A 291 9.36 6.77 19.46
N GLU A 292 9.56 7.60 20.49
CA GLU A 292 10.39 7.26 21.65
C GLU A 292 9.82 6.06 22.43
N GLU A 293 8.49 5.93 22.44
CA GLU A 293 7.75 4.84 23.07
C GLU A 293 7.35 3.76 22.05
N ALA A 294 7.99 3.74 20.87
CA ALA A 294 7.70 2.74 19.85
C ALA A 294 8.06 1.33 20.35
N GLU A 295 7.16 0.39 20.12
CA GLU A 295 7.44 -1.03 20.26
C GLU A 295 8.30 -1.47 19.08
N ILE A 296 9.54 -1.89 19.37
CA ILE A 296 10.53 -2.27 18.36
C ILE A 296 10.85 -3.76 18.49
N ILE A 297 10.60 -4.50 17.41
CA ILE A 297 10.97 -5.92 17.29
C ILE A 297 12.12 -6.05 16.29
N PHE A 298 13.18 -6.74 16.72
CA PHE A 298 14.39 -6.96 15.95
C PHE A 298 14.60 -8.45 15.66
N GLY A 299 14.90 -8.76 14.40
CA GLY A 299 15.31 -10.09 13.95
C GLY A 299 16.60 -10.06 13.15
N THR A 300 17.23 -11.24 13.05
CA THR A 300 18.32 -11.44 12.10
C THR A 300 18.27 -12.83 11.50
N THR A 301 18.42 -12.90 10.17
CA THR A 301 18.42 -14.17 9.44
C THR A 301 19.77 -14.89 9.57
N GLU A 302 19.77 -16.20 9.32
CA GLU A 302 21.01 -16.97 9.27
C GLU A 302 21.96 -16.38 8.21
N PRO A 303 23.28 -16.40 8.46
CA PRO A 303 24.24 -15.87 7.51
C PRO A 303 24.13 -16.52 6.14
N ASP A 304 23.97 -15.70 5.11
CA ASP A 304 23.90 -16.15 3.73
C ASP A 304 25.26 -15.93 3.05
N GLU A 305 26.01 -17.00 2.80
CA GLU A 305 27.32 -16.92 2.14
C GLU A 305 27.24 -16.25 0.77
N ALA A 306 26.11 -16.36 0.07
CA ALA A 306 25.91 -15.73 -1.24
C ALA A 306 25.82 -14.20 -1.16
N MET A 307 25.49 -13.64 0.00
CA MET A 307 25.47 -12.19 0.22
C MET A 307 26.89 -11.61 0.37
N GLY A 308 27.90 -12.44 0.66
CA GLY A 308 29.27 -11.99 0.82
C GLY A 308 29.39 -10.90 1.89
N ARG A 309 29.64 -9.67 1.47
CA ARG A 309 29.72 -8.49 2.36
C ARG A 309 28.51 -7.59 2.35
N ASP A 310 27.48 -7.93 1.58
CA ASP A 310 26.30 -7.09 1.44
C ASP A 310 25.38 -7.31 2.65
N VAL A 311 24.70 -6.24 3.06
CA VAL A 311 23.68 -6.26 4.10
C VAL A 311 22.37 -5.74 3.53
N THR A 312 21.29 -6.42 3.88
CA THR A 312 19.91 -6.00 3.58
C THR A 312 19.15 -5.82 4.88
N ILE A 313 18.51 -4.66 5.04
CA ILE A 313 17.61 -4.38 6.14
C ILE A 313 16.20 -4.24 5.60
N THR A 314 15.30 -5.10 6.06
CA THR A 314 13.86 -4.99 5.80
C THR A 314 13.20 -4.38 7.02
N LEU A 315 12.45 -3.30 6.81
CA LEU A 315 11.83 -2.48 7.84
C LEU A 315 10.33 -2.38 7.59
N ILE A 316 9.53 -2.69 8.59
CA ILE A 316 8.08 -2.59 8.61
C ILE A 316 7.71 -1.62 9.73
N ALA A 317 6.96 -0.57 9.40
CA ALA A 317 6.49 0.42 10.36
C ALA A 317 4.97 0.54 10.29
N ALA A 318 4.33 0.62 11.45
CA ALA A 318 2.89 0.61 11.63
C ALA A 318 2.48 1.50 12.80
N GLY A 319 1.16 1.70 12.95
CA GLY A 319 0.62 2.44 14.09
C GLY A 319 0.97 3.93 14.05
N PHE A 320 1.01 4.52 12.86
CA PHE A 320 1.29 5.94 12.70
C PHE A 320 0.24 6.81 13.41
N THR A 321 0.68 7.65 14.35
CA THR A 321 -0.19 8.65 14.96
C THR A 321 -0.58 9.69 13.92
N GLY A 322 -1.84 10.14 13.93
CA GLY A 322 -2.47 10.96 12.88
C GLY A 322 -1.88 12.36 12.62
N ALA A 323 -0.66 12.65 13.09
CA ALA A 323 0.04 13.91 12.84
C ALA A 323 0.77 13.95 11.47
N GLY A 324 1.04 12.80 10.84
CA GLY A 324 1.77 12.72 9.56
C GLY A 324 0.91 12.88 8.29
N ALA A 325 -0.40 12.69 8.38
CA ALA A 325 -1.26 12.54 7.20
C ALA A 325 -1.72 13.85 6.53
N GLN A 326 -1.41 15.03 7.08
CA GLN A 326 -1.77 16.31 6.46
C GLN A 326 -0.74 17.42 6.74
N ARG A 327 0.50 17.28 6.22
CA ARG A 327 1.22 18.50 5.82
C ARG A 327 0.64 19.00 4.50
N ARG A 328 -0.52 19.66 4.58
CA ARG A 328 -0.91 20.63 3.54
C ARG A 328 0.29 21.56 3.35
N PRO A 329 0.76 21.83 2.12
CA PRO A 329 1.75 22.86 1.91
C PRO A 329 1.19 24.14 2.55
N ARG A 330 1.84 24.65 3.60
CA ARG A 330 1.53 25.98 4.09
C ARG A 330 1.79 26.90 2.91
N ALA A 331 0.72 27.45 2.34
CA ALA A 331 0.83 28.57 1.43
C ALA A 331 1.72 29.61 2.12
N PRO A 332 2.72 30.19 1.43
CA PRO A 332 3.63 31.13 2.06
C PRO A 332 2.79 32.26 2.66
N GLU A 333 2.90 32.42 3.98
CA GLU A 333 2.33 33.57 4.68
C GLU A 333 2.82 34.81 3.96
N ARG A 334 1.90 35.50 3.30
CA ARG A 334 2.15 36.85 2.81
C ARG A 334 2.49 37.68 4.04
N ARG A 335 3.78 37.95 4.25
CA ARG A 335 4.26 38.98 5.16
C ARG A 335 3.42 40.22 4.91
N PHE A 336 2.61 40.60 5.90
CA PHE A 336 1.95 41.89 5.95
C PHE A 336 3.03 42.96 5.87
N ARG A 337 3.16 43.57 4.68
CA ARG A 337 3.88 44.81 4.50
C ARG A 337 2.87 45.92 4.81
N PRO A 338 3.07 46.73 5.87
CA PRO A 338 2.18 47.86 6.09
C PRO A 338 2.36 48.86 4.93
N GLU A 339 1.30 49.12 4.19
CA GLU A 339 1.25 50.20 3.20
C GLU A 339 1.14 51.56 3.91
N PRO A 340 1.74 52.62 3.36
CA PRO A 340 1.68 53.96 3.94
C PRO A 340 0.29 54.57 3.75
N THR A 341 -0.27 55.10 4.84
CA THR A 341 -1.52 55.84 4.88
C THR A 341 -1.47 57.09 3.99
N THR A 342 -2.22 57.09 2.90
CA THR A 342 -2.65 58.32 2.21
C THR A 342 -4.14 58.56 2.50
N ARG A 343 -4.42 59.69 3.16
CA ARG A 343 -5.77 60.18 3.43
C ARG A 343 -6.44 60.55 2.12
N THR A 344 -7.66 60.08 1.89
CA THR A 344 -8.56 60.65 0.87
C THR A 344 -9.97 60.76 1.46
N SER A 345 -10.43 62.00 1.53
CA SER A 345 -11.74 62.44 2.01
C SER A 345 -12.87 62.01 1.07
N ALA A 346 -13.93 61.42 1.61
CA ALA A 346 -15.18 61.16 0.88
C ALA A 346 -16.11 62.38 0.92
N PRO A 347 -16.89 62.67 -0.14
CA PRO A 347 -17.95 63.67 -0.12
C PRO A 347 -19.24 63.14 0.53
N PRO A 348 -20.14 64.02 1.02
CA PRO A 348 -21.25 63.64 1.87
C PRO A 348 -22.42 63.03 1.09
N ARG A 349 -23.10 62.05 1.68
CA ARG A 349 -24.37 61.48 1.20
C ARG A 349 -25.54 62.22 1.84
N THR A 350 -26.46 62.71 1.02
CA THR A 350 -27.74 63.34 1.42
C THR A 350 -28.78 62.26 1.77
N PRO A 351 -29.73 62.51 2.70
CA PRO A 351 -30.66 61.49 3.21
C PRO A 351 -31.84 61.24 2.25
N ILE A 352 -32.35 60.01 2.26
CA ILE A 352 -33.56 59.58 1.53
C ILE A 352 -34.76 59.75 2.48
N LEU A 353 -35.85 60.35 1.98
CA LEU A 353 -37.20 60.32 2.60
C LEU A 353 -38.20 59.71 1.61
N PRO A 354 -39.27 59.03 2.09
CA PRO A 354 -40.16 58.22 1.26
C PRO A 354 -41.50 58.89 0.91
N ASP A 355 -42.22 58.21 0.01
CA ASP A 355 -43.67 58.17 -0.27
C ASP A 355 -44.24 58.83 -1.53
N ASP A 356 -44.86 57.93 -2.33
CA ASP A 356 -46.16 58.01 -3.01
C ASP A 356 -46.40 58.74 -4.36
N GLU A 357 -47.06 57.96 -5.26
CA GLU A 357 -48.33 58.29 -5.94
C GLU A 357 -48.40 58.83 -7.42
N TRP A 358 -49.15 58.08 -8.27
CA TRP A 358 -49.86 58.34 -9.56
C TRP A 358 -49.16 58.55 -10.93
N ALA A 359 -49.52 57.65 -11.87
CA ALA A 359 -50.15 57.83 -13.20
C ALA A 359 -49.62 58.83 -14.27
N GLU A 360 -49.58 58.30 -15.51
CA GLU A 360 -49.26 58.94 -16.81
C GLU A 360 -50.08 60.20 -17.15
N PRO A 361 -49.66 61.00 -18.16
CA PRO A 361 -50.41 60.91 -19.43
C PRO A 361 -49.65 61.19 -20.75
N SER A 362 -50.33 60.75 -21.82
CA SER A 362 -50.06 60.83 -23.26
C SER A 362 -49.53 62.16 -23.84
N ILE A 363 -48.36 62.11 -24.48
CA ILE A 363 -48.01 63.06 -25.57
C ILE A 363 -47.11 62.46 -26.67
N LEU A 364 -46.39 61.36 -26.45
CA LEU A 364 -45.58 60.72 -27.51
C LEU A 364 -46.33 59.67 -28.35
N ARG A 365 -47.62 59.46 -28.06
CA ARG A 365 -48.61 58.96 -29.03
C ARG A 365 -48.74 59.89 -30.26
N PHE A 366 -48.16 61.09 -30.23
CA PHE A 366 -48.25 62.08 -31.31
C PHE A 366 -47.10 62.06 -32.34
N LEU A 367 -45.94 61.45 -32.06
CA LEU A 367 -44.79 61.49 -33.00
C LEU A 367 -44.64 60.24 -33.88
N ARG A 368 -45.60 59.31 -33.84
CA ARG A 368 -45.57 58.08 -34.65
C ARG A 368 -46.34 58.17 -35.97
N GLU A 369 -46.86 59.35 -36.31
CA GLU A 369 -47.48 59.65 -37.60
C GLU A 369 -46.82 60.88 -38.24
N ARG A 370 -45.58 60.73 -38.69
CA ARG A 370 -45.04 61.36 -39.91
C ARG A 370 -43.92 60.53 -40.50
#